data_AF-A0A925FHH2-F1
#
_entry.id   AF-A0A925FHH2-F1
#
_cell.length_a   1.000
_cell.length_b   1.000
_cell.length_c   1.000
_cell.angle_alpha   90.00
_cell.angle_beta   90.00
_cell.angle_gamma   90.00
#
_symmetry.space_group_name_H-M   'P 1'
#
loop_
_entity.id
_entity.type
_entity.pdbx_description
1 polymer ?
#
loop_
_entity_poly.entity_id
_entity_poly.type
_entity_poly.pdbx_seq_one_letter_code
_entity_poly.pdbx_strand_id
1 'polypeptide(L)'
;MSIRIKLLGGAVIETAEGLVAGRATHRHRIALLALLATTRRPGRSRDQLIGLLWPDADTARARRLLSDAVYRINEGLGVEGIVASGDDLRLNGQLVSSDVADFERAAVVSDHLRAVELYGGPFLDGFFLSGAVALERWVEDERGGYARDFARSLEALADAAERRNDATAAVDWWKRLAVLQPESSRVALRLVRAYEAAGDRAAALRHGQLHLALLKEALELEPDASLVEYLRELKERSAPAALTRATPEREEPIVLTDATPCAAPVDARPVATQTSR
;
A
#
# COMPACT_ATOMS: atom_id res chain seq x y z
N MET A 1 -25.00 -15.67 -12.29
CA MET A 1 -24.45 -15.52 -10.92
C MET A 1 -22.98 -15.18 -11.06
N SER A 2 -22.52 -14.03 -10.56
CA SER A 2 -21.11 -13.65 -10.62
C SER A 2 -20.44 -14.03 -9.30
N ILE A 3 -19.47 -14.94 -9.35
CA ILE A 3 -18.64 -15.30 -8.20
C ILE A 3 -17.29 -14.60 -8.38
N ARG A 4 -16.79 -13.96 -7.33
CA ARG A 4 -15.50 -13.29 -7.32
C ARG A 4 -14.66 -13.74 -6.13
N ILE A 5 -13.43 -14.13 -6.41
CA ILE A 5 -12.42 -14.42 -5.40
C ILE A 5 -11.52 -13.18 -5.27
N LYS A 6 -11.30 -12.74 -4.04
CA LYS A 6 -10.36 -11.67 -3.69
C LYS A 6 -9.21 -12.24 -2.88
N LEU A 7 -8.01 -12.15 -3.41
CA LEU A 7 -6.79 -12.69 -2.83
C LEU A 7 -5.71 -11.62 -2.61
N LEU A 8 -5.88 -10.39 -3.12
CA LEU A 8 -4.97 -9.27 -2.87
C LEU A 8 -5.48 -8.44 -1.70
N GLY A 9 -4.78 -8.48 -0.57
CA GLY A 9 -5.19 -7.84 0.69
C GLY A 9 -6.05 -8.72 1.61
N GLY A 10 -6.13 -10.03 1.34
CA GLY A 10 -6.83 -10.99 2.18
C GLY A 10 -7.25 -12.24 1.41
N ALA A 11 -8.20 -13.00 1.94
CA ALA A 11 -8.77 -14.17 1.27
C ALA A 11 -10.29 -14.19 1.44
N VAL A 12 -11.00 -13.66 0.45
CA VAL A 12 -12.44 -13.45 0.50
C VAL A 12 -13.11 -14.01 -0.76
N ILE A 13 -14.28 -14.63 -0.59
CA ILE A 13 -15.10 -15.13 -1.70
C ILE A 13 -16.43 -14.39 -1.65
N GLU A 14 -16.75 -13.66 -2.72
CA GLU A 14 -17.98 -12.90 -2.90
C GLU A 14 -18.90 -13.64 -3.87
N THR A 15 -20.14 -13.88 -3.47
CA THR A 15 -21.22 -14.40 -4.33
C THR A 15 -22.36 -13.39 -4.40
N ALA A 16 -23.32 -13.62 -5.30
CA ALA A 16 -24.52 -12.77 -5.41
C ALA A 16 -25.38 -12.74 -4.14
N GLU A 17 -25.20 -13.71 -3.25
CA GLU A 17 -25.94 -13.88 -1.98
C GLU A 17 -25.19 -13.28 -0.78
N GLY A 18 -23.97 -12.74 -1.00
CA GLY A 18 -23.14 -12.10 0.01
C GLY A 18 -21.73 -12.68 0.10
N LEU A 19 -21.06 -12.46 1.22
CA LEU A 19 -19.77 -13.09 1.52
C LEU A 19 -19.99 -14.57 1.84
N VAL A 20 -19.22 -15.45 1.20
CA VAL A 20 -19.24 -16.87 1.56
C VAL A 20 -18.50 -17.04 2.89
N ALA A 21 -19.24 -16.97 4.00
CA ALA A 21 -18.77 -17.33 5.32
C ALA A 21 -19.14 -18.79 5.64
N GLY A 22 -18.23 -19.56 6.24
CA GLY A 22 -18.52 -20.92 6.70
C GLY A 22 -17.72 -22.00 5.97
N ARG A 23 -18.37 -23.10 5.55
CA ARG A 23 -17.65 -24.33 5.13
C ARG A 23 -16.56 -24.02 4.09
N ALA A 24 -16.77 -23.18 3.07
CA ALA A 24 -15.76 -22.84 2.06
C ALA A 24 -14.47 -22.14 2.59
N THR A 25 -14.46 -21.61 3.81
CA THR A 25 -13.32 -20.87 4.39
C THR A 25 -12.30 -21.74 5.14
N HIS A 26 -12.39 -23.06 5.05
CA HIS A 26 -11.34 -23.92 5.59
C HIS A 26 -10.01 -23.61 4.89
N ARG A 27 -8.93 -23.39 5.66
CA ARG A 27 -7.66 -22.86 5.15
C ARG A 27 -7.12 -23.62 3.93
N HIS A 28 -7.17 -24.95 3.94
CA HIS A 28 -6.76 -25.78 2.80
C HIS A 28 -7.57 -25.52 1.50
N ARG A 29 -8.86 -25.17 1.61
CA ARG A 29 -9.71 -24.85 0.46
C ARG A 29 -9.42 -23.46 -0.09
N ILE A 30 -9.18 -22.48 0.79
CA ILE A 30 -8.68 -21.16 0.39
C ILE A 30 -7.34 -21.30 -0.33
N ALA A 31 -6.41 -22.09 0.23
CA ALA A 31 -5.12 -22.36 -0.40
C ALA A 31 -5.27 -23.04 -1.77
N LEU A 32 -6.17 -24.03 -1.89
CA LEU A 32 -6.48 -24.65 -3.18
C LEU A 32 -7.03 -23.65 -4.19
N LEU A 33 -8.01 -22.82 -3.80
CA LEU A 33 -8.54 -21.76 -4.66
C LEU A 33 -7.45 -20.77 -5.08
N ALA A 34 -6.59 -20.37 -4.15
CA ALA A 34 -5.49 -19.44 -4.43
C ALA A 34 -4.49 -20.03 -5.44
N LEU A 35 -4.10 -21.30 -5.27
CA LEU A 35 -3.23 -22.02 -6.21
C LEU A 35 -3.82 -22.11 -7.62
N LEU A 36 -5.14 -22.24 -7.74
CA LEU A 36 -5.85 -22.34 -9.02
C LEU A 36 -6.21 -20.96 -9.63
N ALA A 37 -6.27 -19.92 -8.81
CA ALA A 37 -6.59 -18.56 -9.22
C ALA A 37 -5.39 -17.79 -9.81
N THR A 38 -4.16 -18.20 -9.49
CA THR A 38 -2.94 -17.67 -10.13
C THR A 38 -2.85 -18.16 -11.57
N THR A 39 -2.88 -17.25 -12.54
CA THR A 39 -2.88 -17.57 -13.98
C THR A 39 -1.48 -17.69 -14.58
N ARG A 40 -0.44 -17.25 -13.86
CA ARG A 40 0.98 -17.52 -14.19
C ARG A 40 1.29 -19.00 -14.41
N ARG A 41 0.50 -19.90 -13.82
CA ARG A 41 0.53 -21.35 -14.07
C ARG A 41 -0.89 -21.87 -14.32
N PRO A 42 -1.35 -21.87 -15.58
CA PRO A 42 -2.72 -22.26 -15.88
C PRO A 42 -2.90 -23.77 -15.67
N GLY A 43 -3.69 -24.12 -14.66
CA GLY A 43 -3.91 -25.50 -14.27
C GLY A 43 -2.74 -26.08 -13.46
N ARG A 44 -3.07 -26.97 -12.52
CA ARG A 44 -2.09 -27.69 -11.71
C ARG A 44 -2.48 -29.15 -11.60
N SER A 45 -1.47 -30.02 -11.65
CA SER A 45 -1.72 -31.45 -11.51
C SER A 45 -2.17 -31.79 -10.10
N ARG A 46 -2.96 -32.86 -9.98
CA ARG A 46 -3.44 -33.34 -8.67
C ARG A 46 -2.29 -33.65 -7.71
N ASP A 47 -1.19 -34.22 -8.22
CA ASP A 47 -0.02 -34.56 -7.42
C ASP A 47 0.74 -33.30 -6.94
N GLN A 48 0.83 -32.25 -7.76
CA GLN A 48 1.39 -30.96 -7.33
C GLN A 48 0.56 -30.31 -6.22
N LEU A 49 -0.76 -30.31 -6.38
CA LEU A 49 -1.67 -29.75 -5.36
C LEU A 49 -1.59 -30.53 -4.05
N ILE A 50 -1.50 -31.86 -4.12
CA ILE A 50 -1.32 -32.72 -2.95
C ILE A 50 0.00 -32.42 -2.24
N GLY A 51 1.11 -32.36 -2.97
CA GLY A 51 2.42 -32.10 -2.36
C GLY A 51 2.52 -30.73 -1.68
N LEU A 52 1.78 -29.73 -2.17
CA LEU A 52 1.73 -28.40 -1.56
C LEU A 52 0.80 -28.33 -0.35
N LEU A 53 -0.39 -28.94 -0.45
CA LEU A 53 -1.45 -28.77 0.56
C LEU A 53 -1.40 -29.80 1.68
N TRP A 54 -0.95 -31.03 1.40
CA TRP A 54 -0.94 -32.15 2.35
C TRP A 54 0.37 -32.96 2.25
N PRO A 55 1.53 -32.35 2.57
CA PRO A 55 2.82 -33.02 2.41
C PRO A 55 2.98 -34.27 3.29
N ASP A 56 2.32 -34.30 4.45
CA ASP A 56 2.44 -35.40 5.42
C ASP A 56 1.44 -36.55 5.20
N ALA A 57 0.50 -36.40 4.26
CA ALA A 57 -0.51 -37.42 4.00
C ALA A 57 -0.01 -38.45 2.97
N ASP A 58 -0.31 -39.72 3.21
CA ASP A 58 -0.09 -40.75 2.18
C ASP A 58 -0.91 -40.45 0.92
N THR A 59 -0.44 -40.94 -0.23
CA THR A 59 -1.01 -40.60 -1.54
C THR A 59 -2.51 -40.91 -1.65
N ALA A 60 -2.97 -42.03 -1.08
CA ALA A 60 -4.38 -42.43 -1.16
C ALA A 60 -5.28 -41.55 -0.29
N ARG A 61 -4.79 -41.17 0.91
CA ARG A 61 -5.47 -40.19 1.77
C ARG A 61 -5.48 -38.80 1.16
N ALA A 62 -4.35 -38.34 0.63
CA ALA A 62 -4.24 -37.00 0.05
C ALA A 62 -5.14 -36.82 -1.18
N ARG A 63 -5.27 -37.85 -2.04
CA ARG A 63 -6.23 -37.84 -3.16
C ARG A 63 -7.68 -37.72 -2.70
N ARG A 64 -8.06 -38.43 -1.63
CA ARG A 64 -9.41 -38.29 -1.04
C ARG A 64 -9.63 -36.88 -0.49
N LEU A 65 -8.66 -36.32 0.24
CA LEU A 65 -8.72 -34.95 0.76
C LEU A 65 -8.85 -33.91 -0.36
N LEU A 66 -8.13 -34.08 -1.47
CA LEU A 66 -8.24 -33.21 -2.64
C LEU A 66 -9.64 -33.29 -3.28
N SER A 67 -10.15 -34.51 -3.52
CA SER A 67 -11.49 -34.71 -4.07
C SER A 67 -12.57 -34.11 -3.17
N ASP A 68 -12.48 -34.32 -1.86
CA ASP A 68 -13.40 -33.73 -0.87
C ASP A 68 -13.31 -32.20 -0.86
N ALA A 69 -12.10 -31.64 -0.98
CA ALA A 69 -11.91 -30.19 -1.04
C ALA A 69 -12.55 -29.58 -2.29
N VAL A 70 -12.33 -30.20 -3.46
CA VAL A 70 -12.94 -29.78 -4.74
C VAL A 70 -14.46 -29.86 -4.67
N TYR A 71 -15.01 -30.99 -4.20
CA TYR A 71 -16.45 -31.17 -4.05
C TYR A 71 -17.05 -30.07 -3.16
N ARG A 72 -16.48 -29.85 -1.97
CA ARG A 72 -16.99 -28.85 -1.03
C ARG A 72 -16.79 -27.41 -1.50
N ILE A 73 -15.80 -27.13 -2.35
CA ILE A 73 -15.65 -25.83 -3.00
C ILE A 73 -16.80 -25.63 -3.98
N ASN A 74 -17.01 -26.56 -4.90
CA ASN A 74 -18.08 -26.46 -5.89
C ASN A 74 -19.48 -26.39 -5.22
N GLU A 75 -19.70 -27.16 -4.17
CA GLU A 75 -20.91 -27.08 -3.33
C GLU A 75 -21.06 -25.70 -2.68
N GLY A 76 -19.99 -25.16 -2.09
CA GLY A 76 -20.01 -23.84 -1.44
C GLY A 76 -20.12 -22.67 -2.42
N LEU A 77 -19.70 -22.84 -3.66
CA LEU A 77 -19.86 -21.87 -4.74
C LEU A 77 -21.24 -21.97 -5.41
N GLY A 78 -21.95 -23.10 -5.25
CA GLY A 78 -23.20 -23.39 -5.96
C GLY A 78 -23.03 -23.64 -7.47
N VAL A 79 -21.78 -23.73 -7.96
CA VAL A 79 -21.43 -23.94 -9.37
C VAL A 79 -20.19 -24.82 -9.49
N GLU A 80 -19.95 -25.36 -10.68
CA GLU A 80 -18.70 -26.08 -10.99
C GLU A 80 -17.54 -25.09 -11.24
N GLY A 81 -17.07 -24.49 -10.14
CA GLY A 81 -16.00 -23.48 -10.15
C GLY A 81 -14.61 -24.06 -10.39
N ILE A 82 -14.38 -25.33 -10.07
CA ILE A 82 -13.15 -26.07 -10.39
C ILE A 82 -13.49 -27.15 -11.41
N VAL A 83 -12.79 -27.14 -12.54
CA VAL A 83 -12.96 -28.11 -13.62
C VAL A 83 -11.67 -28.90 -13.84
N ALA A 84 -11.83 -30.17 -14.22
CA ALA A 84 -10.71 -31.00 -14.65
C ALA A 84 -10.36 -30.72 -16.11
N SER A 85 -9.07 -30.74 -16.44
CA SER A 85 -8.53 -30.66 -17.78
C SER A 85 -7.47 -31.76 -17.93
N GLY A 86 -7.92 -32.98 -18.24
CA GLY A 86 -7.07 -34.17 -18.13
C GLY A 86 -6.68 -34.44 -16.68
N ASP A 87 -5.38 -34.52 -16.42
CA ASP A 87 -4.83 -34.78 -15.08
C ASP A 87 -4.77 -33.52 -14.20
N ASP A 88 -4.99 -32.34 -14.79
CA ASP A 88 -4.92 -31.06 -14.11
C ASP A 88 -6.27 -30.57 -13.63
N LEU A 89 -6.24 -29.78 -12.55
CA LEU A 89 -7.37 -29.00 -12.07
C LEU A 89 -7.13 -27.53 -12.40
N ARG A 90 -8.19 -26.82 -12.80
CA ARG A 90 -8.15 -25.38 -13.07
C ARG A 90 -9.41 -24.69 -12.56
N LEU A 91 -9.28 -23.39 -12.27
CA LEU A 91 -10.43 -22.54 -11.99
C LEU A 91 -11.22 -22.29 -13.29
N ASN A 92 -12.55 -22.41 -13.22
CA ASN A 92 -13.43 -22.11 -14.33
C ASN A 92 -13.64 -20.60 -14.44
N GLY A 93 -12.79 -19.93 -15.22
CA GLY A 93 -12.82 -18.48 -15.41
C GLY A 93 -14.10 -17.92 -16.05
N GLN A 94 -14.99 -18.77 -16.59
CA GLN A 94 -16.31 -18.36 -17.08
C GLN A 94 -17.34 -18.18 -15.95
N LEU A 95 -17.15 -18.89 -14.83
CA LEU A 95 -18.07 -18.89 -13.70
C LEU A 95 -17.51 -18.15 -12.48
N VAL A 96 -16.18 -18.15 -12.33
CA VAL A 96 -15.48 -17.61 -11.17
C VAL A 96 -14.39 -16.64 -11.62
N SER A 97 -14.51 -15.38 -11.23
CA SER A 97 -13.47 -14.36 -11.46
C SER A 97 -12.52 -14.26 -10.25
N SER A 98 -11.32 -13.71 -10.48
CA SER A 98 -10.29 -13.54 -9.47
C SER A 98 -9.60 -12.20 -9.66
N ASP A 99 -9.43 -11.43 -8.59
CA ASP A 99 -8.68 -10.17 -8.60
C ASP A 99 -7.20 -10.37 -8.98
N VAL A 100 -6.59 -11.48 -8.57
CA VAL A 100 -5.23 -11.86 -8.95
C VAL A 100 -5.15 -12.12 -10.46
N ALA A 101 -6.11 -12.85 -11.01
CA ALA A 101 -6.15 -13.09 -12.45
C ALA A 101 -6.33 -11.79 -13.23
N ASP A 102 -7.18 -10.87 -12.73
CA ASP A 102 -7.36 -9.54 -13.30
C ASP A 102 -6.06 -8.71 -13.22
N PHE A 103 -5.37 -8.76 -12.07
CA PHE A 103 -4.13 -8.02 -11.82
C PHE A 103 -2.99 -8.52 -12.72
N GLU A 104 -2.83 -9.85 -12.82
CA GLU A 104 -1.84 -10.46 -13.71
C GLU A 104 -2.08 -10.08 -15.17
N ARG A 105 -3.34 -10.09 -15.63
CA ARG A 105 -3.67 -9.65 -16.99
C ARG A 105 -3.35 -8.16 -17.19
N ALA A 106 -3.71 -7.31 -16.24
CA ALA A 106 -3.39 -5.88 -16.28
C ALA A 106 -1.87 -5.64 -16.35
N ALA A 107 -1.10 -6.37 -15.56
CA ALA A 107 0.37 -6.30 -15.57
C ALA A 107 0.96 -6.75 -16.93
N VAL A 108 0.43 -7.81 -17.54
CA VAL A 108 0.90 -8.31 -18.85
C VAL A 108 0.65 -7.30 -19.97
N VAL A 109 -0.53 -6.67 -20.00
CA VAL A 109 -0.87 -5.67 -21.03
C VAL A 109 -0.39 -4.26 -20.68
N SER A 110 0.37 -4.09 -19.59
CA SER A 110 0.86 -2.80 -19.08
C SER A 110 -0.25 -1.78 -18.80
N ASP A 111 -1.43 -2.25 -18.39
CA ASP A 111 -2.49 -1.39 -17.86
C ASP A 111 -2.18 -1.06 -16.39
N HIS A 112 -1.26 -0.10 -16.21
CA HIS A 112 -0.73 0.24 -14.90
C HIS A 112 -1.78 0.83 -13.95
N LEU A 113 -2.74 1.61 -14.47
CA LEU A 113 -3.84 2.13 -13.66
C LEU A 113 -4.68 0.99 -13.11
N ARG A 114 -5.09 0.06 -13.98
CA ARG A 114 -5.91 -1.07 -13.56
C ARG A 114 -5.19 -1.98 -12.57
N ALA A 115 -3.90 -2.24 -12.79
CA ALA A 115 -3.08 -3.03 -11.86
C ALA A 115 -3.06 -2.38 -10.47
N VAL A 116 -2.89 -1.06 -10.40
CA VAL A 116 -2.83 -0.31 -9.14
C VAL A 116 -4.17 -0.25 -8.40
N GLU A 117 -5.30 -0.23 -9.13
CA GLU A 117 -6.65 -0.33 -8.55
C GLU A 117 -6.95 -1.71 -7.97
N LEU A 118 -6.46 -2.77 -8.63
CA LEU A 118 -6.71 -4.15 -8.23
C LEU A 118 -5.85 -4.60 -7.05
N TYR A 119 -4.70 -3.96 -6.82
CA TYR A 119 -3.81 -4.31 -5.73
C TYR A 119 -4.34 -3.78 -4.38
N GLY A 120 -5.14 -4.60 -3.70
CA GLY A 120 -5.70 -4.30 -2.38
C GLY A 120 -4.73 -4.50 -1.20
N GLY A 121 -3.57 -5.11 -1.43
CA GLY A 121 -2.58 -5.44 -0.41
C GLY A 121 -1.81 -6.72 -0.73
N PRO A 122 -1.00 -7.23 0.22
CA PRO A 122 -0.26 -8.47 0.03
C PRO A 122 -1.17 -9.64 -0.35
N PHE A 123 -0.67 -10.52 -1.23
CA PHE A 123 -1.39 -11.73 -1.61
C PHE A 123 -1.61 -12.62 -0.39
N LEU A 124 -2.86 -13.06 -0.18
CA LEU A 124 -3.27 -13.85 0.98
C LEU A 124 -2.80 -13.20 2.29
N ASP A 125 -3.02 -11.90 2.45
CA ASP A 125 -2.58 -11.19 3.66
C ASP A 125 -3.17 -11.82 4.94
N GLY A 126 -2.33 -11.99 5.96
CA GLY A 126 -2.69 -12.66 7.21
C GLY A 126 -3.01 -14.17 7.12
N PHE A 127 -2.86 -14.81 5.95
CA PHE A 127 -3.12 -16.23 5.78
C PHE A 127 -1.91 -17.10 6.14
N PHE A 128 -2.15 -18.18 6.88
CA PHE A 128 -1.12 -19.17 7.25
C PHE A 128 -1.69 -20.59 7.32
N LEU A 129 -0.97 -21.57 6.76
CA LEU A 129 -1.36 -22.98 6.76
C LEU A 129 -0.28 -23.84 7.43
N SER A 130 -0.52 -24.21 8.69
CA SER A 130 0.40 -25.04 9.49
C SER A 130 0.74 -26.37 8.81
N GLY A 131 2.03 -26.72 8.80
CA GLY A 131 2.52 -27.99 8.26
C GLY A 131 2.74 -28.01 6.75
N ALA A 132 2.50 -26.89 6.04
CA ALA A 132 2.62 -26.81 4.59
C ALA A 132 3.77 -25.88 4.16
N VAL A 133 5.01 -26.19 4.54
CA VAL A 133 6.20 -25.35 4.28
C VAL A 133 6.38 -25.01 2.79
N ALA A 134 6.11 -25.97 1.90
CA ALA A 134 6.21 -25.75 0.45
C ALA A 134 5.17 -24.75 -0.06
N LEU A 135 3.95 -24.76 0.51
CA LEU A 135 2.92 -23.78 0.22
C LEU A 135 3.32 -22.39 0.76
N GLU A 136 3.81 -22.31 1.99
CA GLU A 136 4.21 -21.04 2.61
C GLU A 136 5.29 -20.33 1.78
N ARG A 137 6.30 -21.08 1.31
CA ARG A 137 7.32 -20.55 0.40
C ARG A 137 6.72 -20.05 -0.92
N TRP A 138 5.82 -20.82 -1.51
CA TRP A 138 5.15 -20.40 -2.74
C TRP A 138 4.31 -19.13 -2.54
N VAL A 139 3.57 -19.01 -1.43
CA VAL A 139 2.81 -17.79 -1.11
C VAL A 139 3.74 -16.58 -1.01
N GLU A 140 4.89 -16.72 -0.37
CA GLU A 140 5.86 -15.64 -0.23
C GLU A 140 6.49 -15.23 -1.58
N ASP A 141 6.81 -16.20 -2.43
CA ASP A 141 7.27 -15.95 -3.79
C ASP A 141 6.24 -15.15 -4.62
N GLU A 142 4.96 -15.53 -4.52
CA GLU A 142 3.87 -14.81 -5.21
C GLU A 142 3.68 -13.41 -4.63
N ARG A 143 3.70 -13.23 -3.29
CA ARG A 143 3.64 -11.91 -2.65
C ARG A 143 4.74 -10.99 -3.17
N GLY A 144 5.99 -11.46 -3.18
CA GLY A 144 7.11 -10.72 -3.74
C GLY A 144 6.93 -10.41 -5.22
N GLY A 145 6.38 -11.36 -5.99
CA GLY A 145 6.04 -11.17 -7.40
C GLY A 145 5.02 -10.05 -7.62
N TYR A 146 3.88 -10.09 -6.92
CA TYR A 146 2.83 -9.07 -7.07
C TYR A 146 3.27 -7.70 -6.55
N ALA A 147 4.02 -7.66 -5.45
CA ALA A 147 4.59 -6.41 -4.94
C ALA A 147 5.53 -5.76 -5.96
N ARG A 148 6.37 -6.53 -6.65
CA ARG A 148 7.22 -6.02 -7.74
C ARG A 148 6.41 -5.50 -8.92
N ASP A 149 5.39 -6.22 -9.36
CA ASP A 149 4.54 -5.80 -10.48
C ASP A 149 3.75 -4.52 -10.15
N PHE A 150 3.28 -4.41 -8.91
CA PHE A 150 2.62 -3.22 -8.38
C PHE A 150 3.59 -2.02 -8.30
N ALA A 151 4.80 -2.22 -7.77
CA ALA A 151 5.85 -1.21 -7.73
C ALA A 151 6.17 -0.66 -9.13
N ARG A 152 6.36 -1.55 -10.11
CA ARG A 152 6.60 -1.15 -11.51
C ARG A 152 5.44 -0.35 -12.09
N SER A 153 4.20 -0.69 -11.74
CA SER A 153 3.03 0.04 -12.22
C SER A 153 2.93 1.44 -11.61
N LEU A 154 3.21 1.58 -10.32
CA LEU A 154 3.29 2.89 -9.67
C LEU A 154 4.38 3.77 -10.29
N GLU A 155 5.57 3.20 -10.51
CA GLU A 155 6.69 3.91 -11.15
C GLU A 155 6.33 4.38 -12.56
N ALA A 156 5.74 3.52 -13.39
CA ALA A 156 5.34 3.88 -14.75
C ALA A 156 4.28 4.99 -14.77
N LEU A 157 3.34 4.99 -13.81
CA LEU A 157 2.34 6.07 -13.66
C LEU A 157 2.98 7.38 -13.21
N ALA A 158 3.92 7.32 -12.29
CA ALA A 158 4.66 8.49 -11.80
C ALA A 158 5.50 9.11 -12.93
N ASP A 159 6.26 8.29 -13.66
CA ASP A 159 7.01 8.71 -14.84
C ASP A 159 6.12 9.32 -15.93
N ALA A 160 4.93 8.75 -16.15
CA ALA A 160 3.96 9.29 -17.10
C ALA A 160 3.37 10.63 -16.64
N ALA A 161 3.12 10.81 -15.34
CA ALA A 161 2.65 12.07 -14.78
C ALA A 161 3.72 13.17 -14.89
N GLU A 162 4.98 12.85 -14.56
CA GLU A 162 6.10 13.78 -14.73
C GLU A 162 6.28 14.22 -16.18
N ARG A 163 6.21 13.29 -17.15
CA ARG A 163 6.29 13.63 -18.59
C ARG A 163 5.17 14.56 -19.06
N ARG A 164 4.01 14.54 -18.39
CA ARG A 164 2.89 15.46 -18.67
C ARG A 164 2.97 16.76 -17.87
N ASN A 165 4.02 16.96 -17.06
CA ASN A 165 4.15 18.04 -16.09
C ASN A 165 2.99 18.08 -15.07
N ASP A 166 2.37 16.93 -14.79
CA ASP A 166 1.35 16.80 -13.76
C ASP A 166 2.04 16.47 -12.42
N ALA A 167 2.54 17.51 -11.77
CA ALA A 167 3.33 17.38 -10.55
C ALA A 167 2.51 16.80 -9.39
N THR A 168 1.22 17.14 -9.29
CA THR A 168 0.33 16.62 -8.24
C THR A 168 0.15 15.12 -8.37
N ALA A 169 -0.17 14.61 -9.56
CA ALA A 169 -0.29 13.17 -9.77
C ALA A 169 1.05 12.45 -9.57
N ALA A 170 2.17 13.03 -9.99
CA ALA A 170 3.50 12.47 -9.76
C ALA A 170 3.80 12.30 -8.27
N VAL A 171 3.49 13.32 -7.45
CA VAL A 171 3.62 13.26 -5.99
C VAL A 171 2.79 12.10 -5.43
N ASP A 172 1.54 11.93 -5.84
CA ASP A 172 0.68 10.86 -5.32
C ASP A 172 1.22 9.46 -5.65
N TRP A 173 1.71 9.23 -6.87
CA TRP A 173 2.28 7.94 -7.25
C TRP A 173 3.62 7.66 -6.55
N TRP A 174 4.52 8.64 -6.49
CA TRP A 174 5.80 8.48 -5.80
C TRP A 174 5.64 8.29 -4.30
N LYS A 175 4.65 8.93 -3.65
CA LYS A 175 4.33 8.69 -2.24
C LYS A 175 3.94 7.24 -1.98
N ARG A 176 3.09 6.68 -2.83
CA ARG A 176 2.68 5.27 -2.72
C ARG A 176 3.86 4.33 -2.91
N LEU A 177 4.75 4.62 -3.85
CA LEU A 177 5.95 3.81 -4.07
C LEU A 177 6.97 3.94 -2.92
N ALA A 178 7.14 5.13 -2.35
CA ALA A 178 8.02 5.37 -1.22
C ALA A 178 7.59 4.61 0.05
N VAL A 179 6.30 4.37 0.24
CA VAL A 179 5.80 3.49 1.31
C VAL A 179 6.20 2.03 1.07
N LEU A 180 6.23 1.58 -0.18
CA LEU A 180 6.58 0.20 -0.55
C LEU A 180 8.09 -0.05 -0.55
N GLN A 181 8.88 0.98 -0.85
CA GLN A 181 10.35 0.93 -0.91
C GLN A 181 10.96 2.03 -0.03
N PRO A 182 10.74 1.97 1.29
CA PRO A 182 11.16 3.03 2.22
C PRO A 182 12.68 3.20 2.28
N GLU A 183 13.46 2.19 1.91
CA GLU A 183 14.92 2.22 1.83
C GLU A 183 15.46 2.84 0.53
N SER A 184 14.61 3.06 -0.48
CA SER A 184 15.06 3.47 -1.81
C SER A 184 15.31 4.97 -1.90
N SER A 185 16.58 5.37 -1.78
CA SER A 185 17.02 6.76 -2.00
C SER A 185 16.64 7.31 -3.37
N ARG A 186 16.57 6.44 -4.39
CA ARG A 186 16.12 6.79 -5.74
C ARG A 186 14.67 7.24 -5.74
N VAL A 187 13.78 6.47 -5.11
CA VAL A 187 12.35 6.78 -5.01
C VAL A 187 12.15 8.02 -4.15
N ALA A 188 12.86 8.15 -3.03
CA ALA A 188 12.83 9.35 -2.21
C ALA A 188 13.23 10.60 -3.00
N LEU A 189 14.34 10.54 -3.76
CA LEU A 189 14.78 11.65 -4.61
C LEU A 189 13.74 12.04 -5.66
N ARG A 190 13.10 11.06 -6.33
CA ARG A 190 12.01 11.33 -7.28
C ARG A 190 10.83 12.02 -6.60
N LEU A 191 10.45 11.58 -5.40
CA LEU A 191 9.40 12.23 -4.62
C LEU A 191 9.76 13.66 -4.19
N VAL A 192 10.99 13.90 -3.72
CA VAL A 192 11.44 15.26 -3.38
C VAL A 192 11.39 16.18 -4.61
N ARG A 193 11.80 15.70 -5.79
CA ARG A 193 11.70 16.43 -7.06
C ARG A 193 10.26 16.72 -7.45
N ALA A 194 9.36 15.74 -7.31
CA ALA A 194 7.94 15.92 -7.58
C ALA A 194 7.31 16.97 -6.66
N TYR A 195 7.68 16.99 -5.38
CA TYR A 195 7.25 18.03 -4.44
C TYR A 195 7.78 19.43 -4.83
N GLU A 196 9.04 19.55 -5.26
CA GLU A 196 9.58 20.83 -5.77
C GLU A 196 8.81 21.30 -7.01
N ALA A 197 8.56 20.40 -7.97
CA ALA A 197 7.79 20.70 -9.18
C ALA A 197 6.34 21.11 -8.89
N ALA A 198 5.74 20.56 -7.82
CA ALA A 198 4.42 20.94 -7.34
C ALA A 198 4.42 22.26 -6.53
N GLY A 199 5.59 22.86 -6.28
CA GLY A 199 5.75 24.07 -5.47
C GLY A 199 5.71 23.82 -3.95
N ASP A 200 5.53 22.58 -3.49
CA ASP A 200 5.56 22.22 -2.06
C ASP A 200 6.97 21.86 -1.60
N ARG A 201 7.83 22.87 -1.62
CA ARG A 201 9.21 22.76 -1.20
C ARG A 201 9.37 22.36 0.28
N ALA A 202 8.42 22.75 1.12
CA ALA A 202 8.44 22.37 2.54
C ALA A 202 8.24 20.85 2.69
N ALA A 203 7.31 20.25 1.93
CA ALA A 203 7.17 18.79 1.89
C ALA A 203 8.40 18.09 1.30
N ALA A 204 9.01 18.66 0.25
CA ALA A 204 10.25 18.14 -0.33
C ALA A 204 11.35 17.99 0.74
N LEU A 205 11.64 19.08 1.48
CA LEU A 205 12.66 19.07 2.54
C LEU A 205 12.31 18.13 3.69
N ARG A 206 11.06 18.14 4.16
CA ARG A 206 10.61 17.24 5.25
C ARG A 206 10.75 15.78 4.86
N HIS A 207 10.28 15.39 3.68
CA HIS A 207 10.36 14.01 3.22
C HIS A 207 11.83 13.56 3.07
N GLY A 208 12.67 14.40 2.46
CA GLY A 208 14.10 14.10 2.35
C GLY A 208 14.78 13.91 3.70
N GLN A 209 14.51 14.77 4.68
CA GLN A 209 15.05 14.63 6.05
C GLN A 209 14.58 13.35 6.74
N LEU A 210 13.30 13.01 6.63
CA LEU A 210 12.75 11.77 7.18
C LEU A 210 13.40 10.54 6.54
N HIS A 211 13.66 10.56 5.23
CA HIS A 211 14.34 9.48 4.52
C HIS A 211 15.78 9.29 4.99
N LEU A 212 16.53 10.39 5.15
CA LEU A 212 17.91 10.34 5.66
C LEU A 212 17.95 9.78 7.09
N ALA A 213 17.01 10.20 7.95
CA ALA A 213 16.90 9.69 9.31
C ALA A 213 16.55 8.19 9.31
N LEU A 214 15.60 7.75 8.49
CA LEU A 214 15.25 6.33 8.34
C LEU A 214 16.47 5.48 7.96
N LEU A 215 17.21 5.88 6.92
CA LEU A 215 18.38 5.12 6.47
C LEU A 215 19.43 5.00 7.56
N LYS A 216 19.77 6.11 8.20
CA LYS A 216 20.84 6.15 9.20
C LYS A 216 20.45 5.50 10.53
N GLU A 217 19.26 5.78 11.04
CA GLU A 217 18.85 5.43 12.40
C GLU A 217 18.15 4.08 12.46
N ALA A 218 17.36 3.71 11.45
CA ALA A 218 16.59 2.47 11.47
C ALA A 218 17.23 1.33 10.67
N LEU A 219 17.97 1.66 9.60
CA LEU A 219 18.53 0.67 8.68
C LEU A 219 20.06 0.60 8.70
N GLU A 220 20.74 1.52 9.40
CA GLU A 220 22.20 1.64 9.43
C GLU A 220 22.83 1.70 8.01
N LEU A 221 22.11 2.31 7.07
CA LEU A 221 22.53 2.51 5.69
C LEU A 221 23.01 3.94 5.48
N GLU A 222 24.05 4.08 4.65
CA GLU A 222 24.51 5.41 4.21
C GLU A 222 23.57 5.96 3.13
N PRO A 223 23.12 7.22 3.26
CA PRO A 223 22.27 7.84 2.26
C PRO A 223 23.02 8.10 0.95
N ASP A 224 22.28 7.99 -0.16
CA ASP A 224 22.84 8.25 -1.49
C ASP A 224 23.27 9.72 -1.62
N ALA A 225 24.48 9.94 -2.14
CA ALA A 225 25.05 11.27 -2.33
C ALA A 225 24.14 12.20 -3.16
N SER A 226 23.46 11.65 -4.17
CA SER A 226 22.57 12.40 -5.06
C SER A 226 21.40 13.03 -4.31
N LEU A 227 20.85 12.33 -3.31
CA LEU A 227 19.77 12.85 -2.48
C LEU A 227 20.27 13.92 -1.51
N VAL A 228 21.43 13.69 -0.89
CA VAL A 228 22.05 14.63 0.05
C VAL A 228 22.41 15.94 -0.65
N GLU A 229 23.04 15.87 -1.82
CA GLU A 229 23.40 17.02 -2.64
C GLU A 229 22.15 17.80 -3.07
N TYR A 230 21.13 17.11 -3.58
CA TYR A 230 19.90 17.76 -4.01
C TYR A 230 19.19 18.47 -2.85
N LEU A 231 19.13 17.88 -1.65
CA LEU A 231 18.55 18.54 -0.48
C LEU A 231 19.36 19.75 0.00
N ARG A 232 20.69 19.71 -0.14
CA ARG A 232 21.57 20.85 0.16
C ARG A 232 21.29 22.00 -0.79
N GLU A 233 21.36 21.75 -2.10
CA GLU A 233 21.04 22.74 -3.13
C GLU A 233 19.63 23.30 -2.97
N LEU A 234 18.67 22.41 -2.66
CA LEU A 234 17.31 22.82 -2.39
C LEU A 234 17.38 23.85 -1.27
N LYS A 235 17.83 23.53 -0.04
CA LYS A 235 17.94 24.48 1.08
C LYS A 235 18.59 25.82 0.71
N GLU A 236 19.73 25.77 0.03
CA GLU A 236 20.50 26.97 -0.36
C GLU A 236 19.71 27.90 -1.28
N ARG A 237 18.90 27.39 -2.23
CA ARG A 237 18.03 28.23 -3.09
C ARG A 237 16.98 29.04 -2.33
N SER A 238 16.62 28.70 -1.08
CA SER A 238 15.74 29.53 -0.24
C SER A 238 16.47 30.62 0.52
N ALA A 239 17.78 30.46 0.75
CA ALA A 239 18.53 31.35 1.61
C ALA A 239 18.76 32.79 1.04
N PRO A 240 18.72 33.08 -0.28
CA PRO A 240 19.06 34.43 -0.75
C PRO A 240 17.89 35.41 -0.86
N ALA A 241 16.62 35.00 -0.69
CA ALA A 241 15.48 35.93 -0.78
C ALA A 241 15.09 36.60 0.55
N ALA A 242 15.49 36.05 1.70
CA ALA A 242 15.14 36.58 3.01
C ALA A 242 16.10 37.66 3.53
N LEU A 243 17.29 37.81 2.94
CA LEU A 243 18.33 38.74 3.42
C LEU A 243 18.44 40.05 2.64
N THR A 244 17.60 40.30 1.63
CA THR A 244 17.64 41.54 0.81
C THR A 244 16.49 42.52 1.10
N ARG A 245 15.64 42.26 2.11
CA ARG A 245 14.69 43.24 2.67
C ARG A 245 15.03 43.56 4.13
N ALA A 246 16.25 44.03 4.34
CA ALA A 246 16.59 44.83 5.52
C ALA A 246 17.30 46.09 5.01
N THR A 247 16.51 47.04 4.53
CA THR A 247 16.96 48.44 4.45
C THR A 247 16.98 48.97 5.89
N PRO A 248 18.03 49.68 6.33
CA PRO A 248 18.20 50.05 7.73
C PRO A 248 17.12 51.08 8.11
N GLU A 249 16.27 50.74 9.09
CA GLU A 249 15.53 51.74 9.83
C GLU A 249 16.55 52.59 10.59
N ARG A 250 16.55 53.90 10.28
CA ARG A 250 17.20 54.94 11.08
C ARG A 250 16.74 54.79 12.52
N GLU A 251 17.69 54.61 13.43
CA GLU A 251 17.50 54.85 14.85
C GLU A 251 17.08 56.31 15.06
N GLU A 252 15.83 56.52 15.48
CA GLU A 252 15.46 57.70 16.27
C GLU A 252 15.51 57.32 17.77
N PRO A 253 16.00 58.20 18.65
CA PRO A 253 16.32 57.84 20.02
C PRO A 253 15.07 57.66 20.86
N ILE A 254 14.96 56.51 21.53
CA ILE A 254 13.96 56.25 22.58
C ILE A 254 14.31 57.13 23.79
N VAL A 255 13.47 58.12 24.09
CA VAL A 255 13.50 58.89 25.34
C VAL A 255 12.97 58.00 26.45
N LEU A 256 13.84 57.62 27.38
CA LEU A 256 13.47 56.97 28.64
C LEU A 256 12.68 57.98 29.51
N THR A 257 11.38 57.74 29.66
CA THR A 257 10.57 58.36 30.70
C THR A 257 10.76 57.61 32.01
N ASP A 258 11.35 58.26 33.01
CA ASP A 258 11.39 57.80 34.38
C ASP A 258 9.97 57.72 34.96
N ALA A 259 9.67 56.58 35.59
CA ALA A 259 8.50 56.37 36.41
C ALA A 259 8.82 56.69 37.88
N THR A 260 7.89 57.35 38.59
CA THR A 260 7.67 57.14 40.03
C THR A 260 6.20 57.46 40.36
N PRO A 261 5.54 56.72 41.28
CA PRO A 261 4.09 56.59 41.39
C PRO A 261 3.49 57.34 42.59
N CYS A 262 2.15 57.38 42.71
CA CYS A 262 1.36 56.92 43.89
C CYS A 262 -0.05 57.55 43.97
N ALA A 263 -1.01 56.71 44.36
CA ALA A 263 -2.24 56.94 45.13
C ALA A 263 -3.41 57.77 44.55
N ALA A 264 -4.57 57.09 44.43
CA ALA A 264 -5.83 57.54 45.01
C ALA A 264 -6.81 56.35 45.22
N PRO A 265 -7.72 56.41 46.23
CA PRO A 265 -8.43 55.25 46.74
C PRO A 265 -9.86 55.08 46.22
N VAL A 266 -10.32 53.83 46.39
CA VAL A 266 -11.67 53.30 46.70
C VAL A 266 -12.83 54.31 46.74
N ASP A 267 -13.87 54.03 45.96
CA ASP A 267 -15.24 54.11 46.47
C ASP A 267 -16.16 53.06 45.85
N ALA A 268 -17.01 52.50 46.70
CA ALA A 268 -17.85 51.34 46.47
C ALA A 268 -19.34 51.72 46.55
N ARG A 269 -20.18 50.87 45.92
CA ARG A 269 -21.64 50.62 46.09
C ARG A 269 -22.57 51.14 44.97
N PRO A 270 -23.81 50.61 44.84
CA PRO A 270 -24.14 49.18 44.73
C PRO A 270 -25.27 48.87 43.69
N VAL A 271 -25.36 47.58 43.38
CA VAL A 271 -26.52 46.73 42.99
C VAL A 271 -27.93 47.36 42.88
N ALA A 272 -28.54 47.19 41.71
CA ALA A 272 -29.96 46.85 41.51
C ALA A 272 -29.98 45.65 40.53
N THR A 273 -30.67 44.54 40.75
CA THR A 273 -32.13 44.43 40.61
C THR A 273 -32.58 43.03 41.09
N GLN A 274 -33.59 42.96 41.96
CA GLN A 274 -34.49 41.81 42.10
C GLN A 274 -35.89 42.33 42.42
N THR A 275 -36.88 41.87 41.66
CA THR A 275 -38.28 41.51 42.03
C THR A 275 -39.04 41.35 40.70
N SER A 276 -39.17 40.11 40.18
CA SER A 276 -40.37 39.26 40.27
C SER A 276 -41.65 39.85 39.69
N ARG A 277 -42.02 39.39 38.48
CA ARG A 277 -43.25 38.63 38.21
C ARG A 277 -43.18 37.97 36.84
#